data_AF-A0A2V9X9G8-F1
#
_entry.id   AF-A0A2V9X9G8-F1
#
_cell.length_a   1.000
_cell.length_b   1.000
_cell.length_c   1.000
_cell.angle_alpha   90.00
_cell.angle_beta   90.00
_cell.angle_gamma   90.00
#
_symmetry.space_group_name_H-M   'P 1'
#
loop_
_entity.id
_entity.type
_entity.pdbx_description
1 polymer ?
#
loop_
_entity_poly.entity_id
_entity_poly.type
_entity_poly.pdbx_seq_one_letter_code
_entity_poly.pdbx_strand_id
1 'polypeptide(L)'
;DWESQRKALGQTVVQTLAQYAPNLPELILTHQIITPQDLEEKYGLTGGQIFHGDLALDQFFTMRPLLDWARYRTPIENLYLCGSGTHPGAGLTGGSGANAAREILKALKG
;
A
#
# COMPACT_ATOMS: atom_id res chain seq x y z
N ASP A 1 -15.18 -10.70 -9.93
CA ASP A 1 -15.76 -9.42 -10.37
C ASP A 1 -16.05 -8.58 -9.15
N TRP A 2 -15.35 -7.45 -8.97
CA TRP A 2 -15.50 -6.61 -7.78
C TRP A 2 -16.80 -5.82 -7.79
N GLU A 3 -17.34 -5.51 -8.96
CA GLU A 3 -18.55 -4.71 -9.08
C GLU A 3 -19.77 -5.47 -8.57
N SER A 4 -19.95 -6.73 -8.99
CA SER A 4 -21.03 -7.58 -8.46
C SER A 4 -20.84 -8.00 -7.00
N GLN A 5 -19.60 -8.12 -6.51
CA GLN A 5 -19.31 -8.59 -5.15
C GLN A 5 -19.28 -7.48 -4.09
N ARG A 6 -19.24 -6.21 -4.50
CA ARG A 6 -19.10 -5.03 -3.61
C ARG A 6 -20.10 -5.06 -2.45
N LYS A 7 -21.39 -5.20 -2.75
CA LYS A 7 -22.45 -5.18 -1.73
C LYS A 7 -22.34 -6.38 -0.79
N ALA A 8 -22.05 -7.57 -1.32
CA ALA A 8 -21.88 -8.79 -0.53
C ALA A 8 -20.71 -8.64 0.45
N LEU A 9 -19.55 -8.12 0.00
CA LEU A 9 -18.41 -7.81 0.86
C LEU A 9 -18.79 -6.89 2.03
N GLY A 10 -19.47 -5.77 1.73
CA GLY A 10 -19.91 -4.83 2.77
C GLY A 10 -20.86 -5.46 3.78
N GLN A 11 -21.81 -6.28 3.32
CA GLN A 11 -22.74 -7.01 4.19
C GLN A 11 -22.02 -8.01 5.08
N THR A 12 -21.08 -8.78 4.53
CA THR A 12 -20.27 -9.74 5.31
C THR A 12 -19.53 -9.03 6.43
N VAL A 13 -18.86 -7.91 6.15
CA VAL A 13 -18.13 -7.14 7.17
C VAL A 13 -19.06 -6.67 8.29
N VAL A 14 -20.21 -6.08 7.94
CA VAL A 14 -21.18 -5.61 8.95
C VAL A 14 -21.73 -6.77 9.78
N GLN A 15 -22.09 -7.89 9.15
CA GLN A 15 -22.59 -9.08 9.84
C GLN A 15 -21.54 -9.67 10.78
N THR A 16 -20.27 -9.72 10.37
CA THR A 16 -19.17 -10.18 11.23
C THR A 16 -19.01 -9.28 12.45
N LEU A 17 -19.02 -7.95 12.26
CA LEU A 17 -18.92 -7.00 13.37
C LEU A 17 -20.15 -7.07 14.30
N ALA A 18 -21.34 -7.31 13.75
CA ALA A 18 -22.58 -7.43 14.52
C ALA A 18 -22.58 -8.61 15.53
N GLN A 19 -21.72 -9.62 15.33
CA GLN A 19 -21.53 -10.68 16.33
C GLN A 19 -20.96 -10.13 17.65
N TYR A 20 -20.23 -9.02 17.60
CA TYR A 20 -19.60 -8.36 18.76
C TYR A 20 -20.28 -7.03 19.13
N ALA A 21 -20.92 -6.36 18.16
CA ALA A 21 -21.67 -5.12 18.34
C ALA A 21 -23.08 -5.26 17.71
N PRO A 22 -24.04 -5.92 18.39
CA PRO A 22 -25.32 -6.33 17.77
C PRO A 22 -26.18 -5.20 17.25
N ASN A 23 -26.08 -4.01 17.84
CA ASN A 23 -26.80 -2.81 17.41
C ASN A 23 -26.11 -2.06 16.26
N LEU A 24 -24.90 -2.45 15.86
CA LEU A 24 -24.14 -1.77 14.80
C LEU A 24 -24.93 -1.61 13.49
N PRO A 25 -25.62 -2.64 12.95
CA PRO A 25 -26.32 -2.51 11.67
C PRO A 25 -27.37 -1.40 11.66
N GLU A 26 -28.05 -1.18 12.79
CA GLU A 26 -29.08 -0.15 12.96
C GLU A 26 -28.50 1.26 13.09
N LEU A 27 -27.23 1.37 13.49
CA LEU A 27 -26.53 2.63 13.68
C LEU A 27 -25.80 3.13 12.42
N ILE A 28 -25.73 2.33 11.36
CA ILE A 28 -25.06 2.71 10.11
C ILE A 28 -25.95 3.68 9.32
N LEU A 29 -25.56 4.96 9.29
CA LEU A 29 -26.22 5.97 8.44
C LEU A 29 -25.81 5.85 6.97
N THR A 30 -24.55 5.54 6.71
CA THR A 30 -23.97 5.42 5.37
C THR A 30 -22.73 4.54 5.44
N HIS A 31 -22.42 3.88 4.33
CA HIS A 31 -21.21 3.08 4.18
C HIS A 31 -20.58 3.32 2.81
N GLN A 32 -19.25 3.30 2.76
CA GLN A 32 -18.49 3.30 1.52
C GLN A 32 -17.68 2.02 1.47
N ILE A 33 -17.87 1.24 0.41
CA ILE A 33 -17.12 0.01 0.19
C ILE A 33 -16.07 0.31 -0.87
N ILE A 34 -14.80 0.28 -0.48
CA ILE A 34 -13.66 0.49 -1.38
C ILE A 34 -13.08 -0.89 -1.71
N THR A 35 -13.14 -1.29 -2.97
CA THR A 35 -12.65 -2.58 -3.46
C THR A 35 -11.22 -2.44 -4.01
N PRO A 36 -10.49 -3.55 -4.22
CA PRO A 36 -9.20 -3.51 -4.94
C PRO A 36 -9.27 -2.83 -6.30
N GLN A 37 -10.39 -2.96 -7.03
CA GLN A 37 -10.59 -2.25 -8.29
C GLN A 37 -10.66 -0.72 -8.09
N ASP A 38 -11.36 -0.24 -7.06
CA ASP A 38 -11.36 1.19 -6.73
C ASP A 38 -9.96 1.70 -6.36
N LEU A 39 -9.20 0.88 -5.62
CA LEU A 39 -7.83 1.21 -5.22
C LEU A 39 -6.93 1.40 -6.45
N GLU A 40 -7.05 0.52 -7.43
CA GLU A 40 -6.32 0.61 -8.69
C GLU A 40 -6.77 1.80 -9.54
N GLU A 41 -8.07 1.96 -9.78
CA GLU A 41 -8.63 2.96 -10.69
C GLU A 41 -8.53 4.40 -10.15
N LYS A 42 -8.73 4.60 -8.84
CA LYS A 42 -8.81 5.94 -8.25
C LYS A 42 -7.50 6.41 -7.64
N TYR A 43 -6.68 5.48 -7.15
CA TYR A 43 -5.46 5.81 -6.41
C TYR A 43 -4.19 5.31 -7.10
N GLY A 44 -4.30 4.59 -8.23
CA GLY A 44 -3.15 4.03 -8.94
C GLY A 44 -2.46 2.90 -8.19
N LEU A 45 -3.16 2.26 -7.24
CA LEU A 45 -2.63 1.12 -6.48
C LEU A 45 -2.87 -0.16 -7.27
N THR A 46 -1.94 -0.49 -8.17
CA THR A 46 -2.01 -1.68 -9.02
C THR A 46 -2.34 -2.95 -8.22
N GLY A 47 -3.33 -3.72 -8.69
CA GLY A 47 -3.85 -4.91 -8.03
C GLY A 47 -4.57 -4.65 -6.71
N GLY A 48 -4.84 -3.39 -6.36
CA GLY A 48 -5.31 -2.97 -5.04
C GLY A 48 -4.27 -3.08 -3.92
N GLN A 49 -2.98 -3.14 -4.27
CA GLN A 49 -1.89 -3.32 -3.32
C GLN A 49 -1.56 -2.01 -2.59
N ILE A 50 -2.15 -1.79 -1.42
CA ILE A 50 -1.92 -0.59 -0.58
C ILE A 50 -0.46 -0.40 -0.16
N PHE A 51 0.36 -1.44 -0.31
CA PHE A 51 1.78 -1.42 0.02
C PHE A 51 2.70 -1.35 -1.20
N HIS A 52 2.15 -1.17 -2.40
CA HIS A 52 2.88 -1.09 -3.68
C HIS A 52 3.72 -2.36 -3.94
N GLY A 53 3.11 -3.53 -3.73
CA GLY A 53 3.74 -4.85 -3.85
C GLY A 53 3.31 -5.77 -2.71
N ASP A 54 3.42 -7.08 -2.92
CA ASP A 54 3.06 -8.09 -1.92
C ASP A 54 3.99 -8.01 -0.71
N LEU A 55 3.55 -8.53 0.43
CA LEU A 55 4.35 -8.74 1.63
C LEU A 55 4.87 -10.19 1.71
N ALA A 56 5.12 -10.80 0.56
CA ALA A 56 5.76 -12.09 0.44
C ALA A 56 7.27 -11.97 0.76
N LEU A 57 7.88 -13.08 1.21
CA LEU A 57 9.26 -13.10 1.69
C LEU A 57 10.26 -12.71 0.57
N ASP A 58 9.94 -13.05 -0.67
CA ASP A 58 10.65 -12.72 -1.90
C ASP A 58 10.40 -11.29 -2.41
N GLN A 59 9.47 -10.55 -1.80
CA GLN A 59 9.18 -9.14 -2.08
C GLN A 59 9.49 -8.22 -0.88
N PHE A 60 10.34 -8.70 0.03
CA PHE A 60 10.78 -7.98 1.21
C PHE A 60 12.29 -7.71 1.20
N PHE A 61 12.76 -6.83 2.09
CA PHE A 61 14.16 -6.44 2.23
C PHE A 61 14.80 -5.96 0.90
N THR A 62 15.94 -6.52 0.52
CA THR A 62 16.75 -6.13 -0.63
C THR A 62 16.07 -6.43 -1.97
N MET A 63 15.02 -7.25 -1.96
CA MET A 63 14.26 -7.62 -3.17
C MET A 63 13.09 -6.66 -3.43
N ARG A 64 12.91 -5.60 -2.62
CA ARG A 64 11.83 -4.61 -2.77
C ARG A 64 12.34 -3.29 -3.37
N PRO A 65 11.94 -2.88 -4.60
CA PRO A 65 11.03 -3.57 -5.53
C PRO A 65 11.71 -4.60 -6.43
N LEU A 66 13.04 -4.48 -6.60
CA LEU A 66 13.90 -5.37 -7.36
C LEU A 66 15.26 -5.39 -6.66
N LEU A 67 16.04 -6.45 -6.89
CA LEU A 67 17.44 -6.51 -6.47
C LEU A 67 18.21 -5.26 -6.94
N ASP A 68 19.12 -4.79 -6.11
CA ASP A 68 19.90 -3.55 -6.24
C ASP A 68 19.14 -2.22 -6.15
N TRP A 69 17.81 -2.21 -6.35
CA TRP A 69 16.97 -1.00 -6.32
C TRP A 69 16.46 -0.66 -4.91
N ALA A 70 16.54 -1.61 -3.97
CA ALA A 70 16.28 -1.39 -2.55
C ALA A 70 17.23 -0.36 -1.89
N ARG A 71 18.24 0.11 -2.62
CA ARG A 71 19.16 1.20 -2.22
C ARG A 71 18.65 2.60 -2.62
N TYR A 72 17.38 2.74 -2.98
CA TYR A 72 16.71 4.00 -3.31
C TYR A 72 17.18 4.69 -4.60
N ARG A 73 18.40 4.43 -5.09
CA ARG A 73 18.85 4.85 -6.43
C ARG A 73 18.29 3.93 -7.51
N THR A 74 17.92 4.53 -8.62
CA THR A 74 17.59 3.81 -9.86
C THR A 74 18.74 3.91 -10.88
N PRO A 75 18.73 3.11 -11.95
CA PRO A 75 19.66 3.27 -13.08
C PRO A 75 19.47 4.58 -13.86
N ILE A 76 18.34 5.26 -13.68
CA ILE A 76 18.08 6.56 -14.29
C ILE A 76 18.73 7.63 -13.41
N GLU A 77 19.58 8.45 -14.03
CA GLU A 77 20.30 9.51 -13.33
C GLU A 77 19.32 10.47 -12.62
N ASN A 78 19.63 10.80 -11.37
CA ASN A 78 18.83 11.69 -10.52
C ASN A 78 17.39 11.23 -10.24
N LEU A 79 17.05 9.96 -10.48
CA LEU A 79 15.77 9.36 -10.10
C LEU A 79 15.95 8.42 -8.88
N TYR A 80 15.14 8.68 -7.85
CA TYR A 80 15.17 7.95 -6.57
C TYR A 80 13.78 7.44 -6.18
N LEU A 81 13.73 6.29 -5.52
CA LEU A 81 12.52 5.68 -4.97
C LEU A 81 12.40 6.03 -3.49
N CYS A 82 11.21 6.43 -3.03
CA CYS A 82 10.98 6.87 -1.65
C CYS A 82 9.67 6.38 -1.02
N GLY A 83 8.91 5.52 -1.71
CA GLY A 83 7.56 5.10 -1.30
C GLY A 83 7.50 3.78 -0.53
N SER A 84 6.28 3.30 -0.29
CA SER A 84 5.98 1.99 0.34
C SER A 84 6.48 0.78 -0.46
N GLY A 85 6.71 0.97 -1.76
CA GLY A 85 7.32 0.00 -2.66
C GLY A 85 8.84 -0.19 -2.50
N THR A 86 9.49 0.45 -1.51
CA THR A 86 10.89 0.20 -1.15
C THR A 86 11.00 -0.29 0.28
N HIS A 87 12.09 -0.99 0.62
CA HIS A 87 12.45 -1.24 2.02
C HIS A 87 12.55 0.10 2.80
N PRO A 88 12.17 0.21 4.11
CA PRO A 88 11.70 -0.83 5.03
C PRO A 88 10.30 -1.39 4.77
N GLY A 89 9.59 -0.86 3.76
CA GLY A 89 8.24 -1.26 3.41
C GLY A 89 7.22 -0.26 3.90
N ALA A 90 5.98 -0.74 4.01
CA ALA A 90 4.82 0.11 4.21
C ALA A 90 4.62 0.63 5.65
N GLY A 91 3.72 1.60 5.77
CA GLY A 91 3.34 2.25 7.02
C GLY A 91 3.68 3.75 7.03
N LEU A 92 3.20 4.46 8.05
CA LEU A 92 3.42 5.91 8.21
C LEU A 92 4.79 6.28 8.82
N THR A 93 5.77 5.36 8.78
CA THR A 93 7.06 5.54 9.47
C THR A 93 7.95 6.60 8.82
N GLY A 94 7.73 6.93 7.54
CA GLY A 94 8.59 7.84 6.77
C GLY A 94 9.97 7.27 6.43
N GLY A 95 10.24 5.99 6.75
CA GLY A 95 11.57 5.38 6.60
C GLY A 95 12.10 5.41 5.17
N SER A 96 11.28 5.03 4.18
CA SER A 96 11.68 5.05 2.77
C SER A 96 12.06 6.46 2.28
N GLY A 97 11.29 7.48 2.67
CA GLY A 97 11.57 8.87 2.34
C GLY A 97 12.87 9.37 2.98
N ALA A 98 13.07 9.10 4.28
CA ALA A 98 14.28 9.49 4.99
C ALA A 98 15.55 8.83 4.38
N ASN A 99 15.45 7.57 3.98
CA ASN A 99 16.57 6.86 3.38
C ASN A 99 16.86 7.33 1.95
N ALA A 100 15.83 7.60 1.13
CA ALA A 100 16.00 8.20 -0.18
C ALA A 100 16.68 9.58 -0.09
N ALA A 101 16.24 10.43 0.83
CA ALA A 101 16.85 11.73 1.08
C ALA A 101 18.33 11.60 1.49
N ARG A 102 18.69 10.60 2.31
CA ARG A 102 20.09 10.33 2.67
C ARG A 102 20.92 9.97 1.43
N GLU A 103 20.39 9.17 0.51
CA GLU A 103 21.09 8.80 -0.72
C GLU A 103 21.25 9.98 -1.68
N ILE A 104 20.24 10.85 -1.79
CA ILE A 104 20.33 12.12 -2.54
C ILE A 104 21.43 13.01 -1.96
N LEU A 105 21.46 13.22 -0.64
CA LEU A 105 22.48 14.05 0.02
C LEU A 105 23.91 13.50 -0.18
N LYS A 106 24.08 12.18 -0.26
CA LYS A 106 25.38 11.58 -0.61
C LYS A 106 25.77 11.87 -2.05
N ALA A 107 24.80 11.80 -2.97
CA ALA A 107 25.02 12.07 -4.40
C ALA A 107 25.47 13.51 -4.65
N LEU A 108 24.85 14.47 -3.96
CA LEU A 108 25.15 15.89 -4.11
C LEU A 108 26.51 16.32 -3.52
N LYS A 109 27.12 15.46 -2.69
CA LYS A 109 28.42 15.74 -2.05
C LYS A 109 29.60 15.16 -2.81
N GLY A 110 29.37 14.25 -3.75
CA GLY A 110 30.38 13.65 -4.62
C GLY A 110 30.38 14.33 -5.98
#